data_AF-A0A7X9JJR5-F1
#
_entry.id   AF-A0A7X9JJR5-F1
#
_cell.length_a   1.000
_cell.length_b   1.000
_cell.length_c   1.000
_cell.angle_alpha   90.00
_cell.angle_beta   90.00
_cell.angle_gamma   90.00
#
_symmetry.space_group_name_H-M   'P 1'
#
loop_
_entity.id
_entity.type
_entity.pdbx_description
1 polymer ?
#
loop_
_entity_poly.entity_id
_entity_poly.type
_entity_poly.pdbx_seq_one_letter_code
_entity_poly.pdbx_strand_id
1 'polypeptide(L)'
;MKFTELRNTMQSFSGASTSDYQLAYITAEVKDLLNGLNKQFVEYLTKDIIETELQLNLQHWLGSPYYQSSNENAKDCLEHCPTVKHIWGRKIKGWTDSALKCYDNFLLKYVQIDKGEKISKTYAGLKETDVYKHLVSKGGVEQEIGQNFINIYQLRSTFQHIQMEEKDGIRIPKRISNSKFNKYRDLIINWFRLSLIALLDMVEEKNKNEKRN
;
A
#
# COMPACT_ATOMS: atom_id res chain seq x y z
N MET A 1 24.35 -21.78 3.74
CA MET A 1 25.45 -21.18 4.51
C MET A 1 25.96 -22.23 5.49
N LYS A 2 27.28 -22.50 5.53
CA LYS A 2 27.81 -23.56 6.41
C LYS A 2 27.94 -23.02 7.84
N PHE A 3 27.68 -23.85 8.86
CA PHE A 3 27.69 -23.46 10.28
C PHE A 3 28.99 -22.76 10.73
N THR A 4 30.09 -23.07 10.04
CA THR A 4 31.42 -22.48 10.22
C THR A 4 31.51 -21.01 9.78
N GLU A 5 30.79 -20.61 8.74
CA GLU A 5 30.75 -19.20 8.29
C GLU A 5 30.00 -18.34 9.31
N LEU A 6 28.86 -18.84 9.79
CA LEU A 6 28.05 -18.21 10.83
C LEU A 6 28.84 -17.98 12.13
N ARG A 7 29.64 -18.98 12.55
CA ARG A 7 30.47 -18.90 13.76
C ARG A 7 31.59 -17.88 13.64
N ASN A 8 32.24 -17.78 12.48
CA ASN A 8 33.32 -16.83 12.25
C ASN A 8 32.80 -15.39 12.21
N THR A 9 31.63 -15.17 11.61
CA THR A 9 30.95 -13.86 11.64
C THR A 9 30.52 -13.49 13.05
N MET A 10 30.01 -14.44 13.86
CA MET A 10 29.66 -14.16 15.26
C MET A 10 30.88 -13.83 16.14
N GLN A 11 32.05 -14.41 15.85
CA GLN A 11 33.29 -14.13 16.58
C GLN A 11 33.92 -12.78 16.20
N SER A 12 33.72 -12.28 14.97
CA SER A 12 34.25 -10.97 14.56
C SER A 12 33.53 -9.77 15.20
N PHE A 13 32.44 -9.99 15.94
CA PHE A 13 31.61 -8.95 16.57
C PHE A 13 31.57 -9.06 18.10
N SER A 14 32.63 -9.58 18.74
CA SER A 14 32.74 -9.67 20.20
C SER A 14 32.53 -8.30 20.88
N GLY A 15 31.30 -8.05 21.34
CA GLY A 15 30.88 -6.79 21.96
C GLY A 15 29.50 -6.27 21.54
N ALA A 16 28.93 -6.75 20.43
CA ALA A 16 27.59 -6.36 19.98
C ALA A 16 26.49 -7.15 20.72
N SER A 17 25.40 -6.48 21.09
CA SER A 17 24.27 -7.14 21.77
C SER A 17 23.50 -8.05 20.80
N THR A 18 22.80 -9.08 21.31
CA THR A 18 21.98 -9.99 20.47
C THR A 18 20.98 -9.24 19.59
N SER A 19 20.48 -8.07 20.04
CA SER A 19 19.62 -7.19 19.24
C SER A 19 20.33 -6.53 18.07
N ASP A 20 21.62 -6.19 18.20
CA ASP A 20 22.41 -5.58 17.11
C ASP A 20 22.69 -6.60 16.01
N TYR A 21 22.92 -7.86 16.39
CA TYR A 21 23.03 -8.98 15.44
C TYR A 21 21.73 -9.21 14.67
N GLN A 22 20.60 -9.26 15.37
CA GLN A 22 19.28 -9.41 14.74
C GLN A 22 18.98 -8.25 13.80
N LEU A 23 19.29 -7.02 14.20
CA LEU A 23 19.10 -5.84 13.38
C LEU A 23 19.97 -5.88 12.11
N ALA A 24 21.26 -6.22 12.23
CA ALA A 24 22.18 -6.31 11.10
C ALA A 24 21.77 -7.42 10.11
N TYR A 25 21.36 -8.58 10.63
CA TYR A 25 20.89 -9.70 9.82
C TYR A 25 19.58 -9.36 9.08
N ILE A 26 18.59 -8.79 9.77
CA ILE A 26 17.33 -8.34 9.17
C ILE A 26 17.61 -7.24 8.12
N THR A 27 18.55 -6.34 8.39
CA THR A 27 18.92 -5.27 7.44
C THR A 27 19.55 -5.85 6.18
N ALA A 28 20.38 -6.88 6.29
CA ALA A 28 20.96 -7.58 5.14
C ALA A 28 19.88 -8.29 4.31
N GLU A 29 18.98 -9.04 4.95
CA GLU A 29 17.87 -9.72 4.25
C GLU A 29 16.93 -8.74 3.56
N VAL A 30 16.60 -7.61 4.20
CA VAL A 30 15.77 -6.55 3.60
C VAL A 30 16.51 -5.91 2.42
N LYS A 31 17.81 -5.68 2.53
CA LYS A 31 18.62 -5.11 1.44
C LYS A 31 18.72 -6.08 0.26
N ASP A 32 18.91 -7.36 0.51
CA ASP A 32 18.98 -8.39 -0.53
C ASP A 32 17.62 -8.59 -1.19
N LEU A 33 16.52 -8.53 -0.43
CA LEU A 33 15.17 -8.48 -0.97
C LEU A 33 15.01 -7.26 -1.90
N LEU A 34 15.29 -6.05 -1.41
CA LEU A 34 15.15 -4.81 -2.18
C LEU A 34 16.01 -4.81 -3.46
N ASN A 35 17.21 -5.39 -3.41
CA ASN A 35 18.08 -5.55 -4.58
C ASN A 35 17.55 -6.62 -5.55
N GLY A 36 17.06 -7.74 -5.02
CA GLY A 36 16.47 -8.84 -5.79
C GLY A 36 15.18 -8.47 -6.51
N LEU A 37 14.45 -7.46 -6.01
CA LEU A 37 13.24 -6.94 -6.66
C LEU A 37 13.53 -6.18 -7.96
N ASN A 38 14.78 -5.87 -8.29
CA ASN A 38 15.16 -5.20 -9.55
C ASN A 38 14.28 -3.98 -9.90
N LYS A 39 13.96 -3.15 -8.88
CA LYS A 39 13.08 -1.98 -8.99
C LYS A 39 11.61 -2.27 -9.39
N GLN A 40 11.11 -3.49 -9.20
CA GLN A 40 9.70 -3.88 -9.36
C GLN A 40 8.97 -3.91 -8.01
N PHE A 41 9.02 -2.79 -7.28
CA PHE A 41 8.47 -2.69 -5.93
C PHE A 41 6.94 -2.72 -5.96
N VAL A 42 6.32 -2.09 -6.97
CA VAL A 42 4.87 -2.07 -7.12
C VAL A 42 4.29 -3.44 -7.43
N GLU A 43 4.96 -4.25 -8.26
CA GLU A 43 4.56 -5.64 -8.53
C GLU A 43 4.63 -6.47 -7.26
N TYR A 44 5.73 -6.34 -6.50
CA TYR A 44 5.90 -7.08 -5.27
C TYR A 44 4.84 -6.71 -4.23
N LEU A 45 4.64 -5.41 -3.97
CA LEU A 45 3.63 -4.93 -3.02
C LEU A 45 2.23 -5.40 -3.42
N THR A 46 1.90 -5.30 -4.71
CA THR A 46 0.58 -5.70 -5.21
C THR A 46 0.37 -7.20 -5.02
N LYS A 47 1.34 -8.05 -5.37
CA LYS A 47 1.29 -9.50 -5.14
C LYS A 47 1.13 -9.85 -3.66
N ASP A 48 1.87 -9.17 -2.79
CA ASP A 48 1.80 -9.38 -1.34
C ASP A 48 0.43 -9.00 -0.74
N ILE A 49 -0.23 -7.97 -1.29
CA ILE A 49 -1.59 -7.57 -0.85
C ILE A 49 -2.68 -8.51 -1.39
N ILE A 50 -2.64 -8.87 -2.67
CA ILE A 50 -3.70 -9.68 -3.29
C ILE A 50 -3.59 -11.16 -2.96
N GLU A 51 -2.37 -11.62 -2.61
CA GLU A 51 -2.00 -13.01 -2.35
C GLU A 51 -2.39 -13.97 -3.50
N THR A 52 -2.34 -13.48 -4.72
CA THR A 52 -2.61 -14.22 -5.96
C THR A 52 -1.56 -13.90 -7.01
N GLU A 53 -1.48 -14.73 -8.05
CA GLU A 53 -0.61 -14.45 -9.18
C GLU A 53 -1.11 -13.25 -9.99
N LEU A 54 -0.18 -12.34 -10.27
CA LEU A 54 -0.43 -11.16 -11.09
C LEU A 54 -0.16 -11.49 -12.56
N GLN A 55 -1.21 -11.57 -13.38
CA GLN A 55 -1.09 -11.85 -14.82
C GLN A 55 -0.81 -10.58 -15.63
N LEU A 56 -1.30 -9.42 -15.15
CA LEU A 56 -1.05 -8.12 -15.77
C LEU A 56 0.38 -7.62 -15.56
N ASN A 57 1.05 -7.21 -16.65
CA ASN A 57 2.30 -6.45 -16.56
C ASN A 57 2.01 -5.00 -16.13
N LEU A 58 2.19 -4.70 -14.84
CA LEU A 58 1.88 -3.38 -14.27
C LEU A 58 2.74 -2.27 -14.85
N GLN A 59 4.03 -2.52 -15.08
CA GLN A 59 4.92 -1.56 -15.72
C GLN A 59 4.39 -1.11 -17.09
N HIS A 60 3.94 -2.06 -17.90
CA HIS A 60 3.36 -1.78 -19.20
C HIS A 60 2.00 -1.10 -19.09
N TRP A 61 1.09 -1.61 -18.25
CA TRP A 61 -0.26 -1.08 -18.12
C TRP A 61 -0.28 0.33 -17.52
N LEU A 62 0.45 0.59 -16.44
CA LEU A 62 0.50 1.93 -15.82
C LEU A 62 1.23 2.92 -16.73
N GLY A 63 2.32 2.50 -17.36
CA GLY A 63 3.20 3.36 -18.13
C GLY A 63 3.78 4.52 -17.31
N SER A 64 4.58 5.37 -17.96
CA SER A 64 5.02 6.63 -17.34
C SER A 64 3.96 7.72 -17.52
N PRO A 65 3.73 8.60 -16.51
CA PRO A 65 4.48 8.73 -15.26
C PRO A 65 3.94 7.88 -14.09
N TYR A 66 2.76 7.26 -14.22
CA TYR A 66 2.06 6.59 -13.11
C TYR A 66 2.88 5.48 -12.47
N TYR A 67 3.53 4.63 -13.28
CA TYR A 67 4.35 3.53 -12.78
C TYR A 67 5.51 4.02 -11.92
N GLN A 68 6.23 5.06 -12.36
CA GLN A 68 7.39 5.58 -11.63
C GLN A 68 6.98 6.08 -10.25
N SER A 69 5.92 6.89 -10.18
CA SER A 69 5.39 7.39 -8.92
C SER A 69 4.85 6.27 -8.03
N SER A 70 4.09 5.32 -8.57
CA SER A 70 3.61 4.17 -7.79
C SER A 70 4.74 3.31 -7.25
N ASN A 71 5.78 3.08 -8.06
CA ASN A 71 6.90 2.25 -7.68
C ASN A 71 7.76 2.86 -6.57
N GLU A 72 7.92 4.19 -6.55
CA GLU A 72 8.56 4.91 -5.44
C GLU A 72 7.73 4.79 -4.15
N ASN A 73 6.43 5.05 -4.22
CA ASN A 73 5.55 4.89 -3.06
C ASN A 73 5.47 3.43 -2.56
N ALA A 74 5.55 2.45 -3.48
CA ALA A 74 5.62 1.04 -3.12
C ALA A 74 6.93 0.70 -2.40
N LYS A 75 8.05 1.29 -2.82
CA LYS A 75 9.32 1.17 -2.09
C LYS A 75 9.19 1.71 -0.66
N ASP A 76 8.57 2.88 -0.47
CA ASP A 76 8.34 3.46 0.87
C ASP A 76 7.48 2.55 1.76
N CYS A 77 6.52 1.81 1.16
CA CYS A 77 5.76 0.79 1.90
C CYS A 77 6.68 -0.29 2.47
N LEU A 78 7.62 -0.79 1.66
CA LEU A 78 8.56 -1.84 2.04
C LEU A 78 9.54 -1.37 3.13
N GLU A 79 9.94 -0.10 3.10
CA GLU A 79 10.76 0.51 4.16
C GLU A 79 10.02 0.53 5.51
N HIS A 80 8.69 0.70 5.51
CA HIS A 80 7.88 0.56 6.73
C HIS A 80 7.68 -0.90 7.15
N CYS A 81 7.33 -1.76 6.19
CA CYS A 81 7.16 -3.19 6.41
C CYS A 81 7.28 -3.97 5.10
N PRO A 82 8.27 -4.89 4.97
CA PRO A 82 8.49 -5.65 3.74
C PRO A 82 7.37 -6.61 3.35
N THR A 83 6.45 -6.94 4.26
CA THR A 83 5.34 -7.88 4.00
C THR A 83 4.12 -7.50 4.82
N VAL A 84 2.93 -7.50 4.21
CA VAL A 84 1.67 -7.07 4.86
C VAL A 84 1.34 -7.91 6.08
N LYS A 85 1.64 -9.21 6.04
CA LYS A 85 1.43 -10.16 7.16
C LYS A 85 2.21 -9.78 8.43
N HIS A 86 3.26 -8.99 8.29
CA HIS A 86 4.12 -8.58 9.42
C HIS A 86 3.93 -7.11 9.82
N ILE A 87 2.90 -6.44 9.30
CA ILE A 87 2.55 -5.11 9.78
C ILE A 87 1.93 -5.26 11.18
N TRP A 88 2.56 -4.65 12.19
CA TRP A 88 2.07 -4.70 13.56
C TRP A 88 2.02 -3.31 14.19
N GLY A 89 0.97 -3.07 14.96
CA GLY A 89 0.80 -1.83 15.72
C GLY A 89 0.92 -0.59 14.83
N ARG A 90 1.74 0.37 15.25
CA ARG A 90 1.84 1.69 14.61
C ARG A 90 2.43 1.69 13.21
N LYS A 91 3.09 0.60 12.77
CA LYS A 91 3.69 0.50 11.43
C LYS A 91 2.65 0.67 10.31
N ILE A 92 1.39 0.29 10.57
CA ILE A 92 0.29 0.46 9.59
C ILE A 92 0.12 1.91 9.15
N LYS A 93 0.40 2.89 10.01
CA LYS A 93 0.19 4.31 9.68
C LYS A 93 1.02 4.74 8.47
N GLY A 94 2.34 4.61 8.57
CA GLY A 94 3.26 4.99 7.50
C GLY A 94 3.05 4.12 6.26
N TRP A 95 2.85 2.82 6.46
CA TRP A 95 2.56 1.90 5.37
C TRP A 95 1.29 2.31 4.59
N THR A 96 0.19 2.64 5.27
CA THR A 96 -1.05 3.07 4.62
C THR A 96 -0.90 4.41 3.90
N ASP A 97 -0.13 5.35 4.46
CA ASP A 97 0.15 6.64 3.81
C ASP A 97 0.83 6.45 2.44
N SER A 98 1.83 5.57 2.38
CA SER A 98 2.54 5.25 1.13
C SER A 98 1.70 4.38 0.19
N ALA A 99 0.94 3.41 0.72
CA ALA A 99 0.10 2.53 -0.09
C ALA A 99 -1.03 3.30 -0.80
N LEU A 100 -1.67 4.26 -0.12
CA LEU A 100 -2.67 5.12 -0.73
C LEU A 100 -2.09 5.86 -1.94
N LYS A 101 -0.97 6.57 -1.77
CA LYS A 101 -0.30 7.28 -2.88
C LYS A 101 0.07 6.36 -4.04
N CYS A 102 0.52 5.14 -3.73
CA CYS A 102 0.84 4.14 -4.74
C CYS A 102 -0.38 3.80 -5.59
N TYR A 103 -1.50 3.48 -4.95
CA TYR A 103 -2.69 2.98 -5.64
C TYR A 103 -3.65 4.08 -6.11
N ASP A 104 -3.52 5.32 -5.63
CA ASP A 104 -4.22 6.47 -6.19
C ASP A 104 -3.85 6.69 -7.65
N ASN A 105 -2.58 6.46 -8.02
CA ASN A 105 -2.14 6.49 -9.42
C ASN A 105 -2.82 5.41 -10.28
N PHE A 106 -3.14 4.23 -9.71
CA PHE A 106 -3.85 3.17 -10.43
C PHE A 106 -5.26 3.63 -10.77
N LEU A 107 -5.97 4.16 -9.77
CA LEU A 107 -7.32 4.67 -9.95
C LEU A 107 -7.35 5.85 -10.93
N LEU A 108 -6.38 6.76 -10.80
CA LEU A 108 -6.29 7.93 -11.68
C LEU A 108 -6.05 7.52 -13.13
N LYS A 109 -5.10 6.60 -13.37
CA LYS A 109 -4.83 6.04 -14.70
C LYS A 109 -6.06 5.34 -15.26
N TYR A 110 -6.70 4.48 -14.48
CA TYR A 110 -7.90 3.75 -14.89
C TYR A 110 -9.02 4.72 -15.33
N VAL A 111 -9.34 5.72 -14.51
CA VAL A 111 -10.43 6.65 -14.81
C VAL A 111 -10.07 7.57 -15.98
N GLN A 112 -8.91 8.21 -15.96
CA GLN A 112 -8.59 9.26 -16.91
C GLN A 112 -8.04 8.74 -18.24
N ILE A 113 -7.24 7.68 -18.21
CA ILE A 113 -6.57 7.15 -19.40
C ILE A 113 -7.36 5.98 -19.97
N ASP A 114 -7.70 4.99 -19.15
CA ASP A 114 -8.36 3.78 -19.69
C ASP A 114 -9.83 4.00 -20.03
N LYS A 115 -10.53 4.84 -19.27
CA LYS A 115 -11.93 5.19 -19.56
C LYS A 115 -12.09 6.53 -20.27
N GLY A 116 -11.04 7.36 -20.35
CA GLY A 116 -11.10 8.68 -20.98
C GLY A 116 -11.98 9.67 -20.23
N GLU A 117 -12.23 9.44 -18.93
CA GLU A 117 -13.20 10.21 -18.17
C GLU A 117 -12.58 11.42 -17.47
N LYS A 118 -13.41 12.46 -17.29
CA LYS A 118 -13.04 13.63 -16.51
C LYS A 118 -13.64 13.52 -15.11
N ILE A 119 -12.79 13.68 -14.11
CA ILE A 119 -13.20 13.68 -12.71
C ILE A 119 -13.60 15.10 -12.30
N SER A 120 -14.82 15.23 -11.78
CA SER A 120 -15.31 16.50 -11.25
C SER A 120 -14.55 16.87 -9.98
N LYS A 121 -14.08 18.13 -9.91
CA LYS A 121 -13.32 18.64 -8.78
C LYS A 121 -14.26 19.26 -7.75
N THR A 122 -14.06 18.98 -6.46
CA THR A 122 -14.82 19.63 -5.40
C THR A 122 -14.29 21.04 -5.08
N TYR A 123 -13.00 21.31 -5.32
CA TYR A 123 -12.33 22.58 -5.01
C TYR A 123 -11.30 22.96 -6.09
N ALA A 124 -10.51 24.01 -5.85
CA ALA A 124 -9.33 24.31 -6.66
C ALA A 124 -8.32 23.15 -6.55
N GLY A 125 -8.12 22.44 -7.68
CA GLY A 125 -7.30 21.23 -7.75
C GLY A 125 -8.11 19.94 -7.62
N LEU A 126 -7.59 18.86 -8.18
CA LEU A 126 -8.17 17.53 -8.03
C LEU A 126 -7.62 16.90 -6.75
N LYS A 127 -8.49 16.42 -5.86
CA LYS A 127 -8.09 15.66 -4.66
C LYS A 127 -8.26 14.17 -4.90
N GLU A 128 -7.54 13.34 -4.14
CA GLU A 128 -7.65 11.87 -4.19
C GLU A 128 -9.09 11.43 -3.91
N THR A 129 -9.74 12.09 -2.93
CA THR A 129 -11.15 11.84 -2.58
C THR A 129 -12.14 12.17 -3.71
N ASP A 130 -11.79 13.03 -4.66
CA ASP A 130 -12.64 13.28 -5.83
C ASP A 130 -12.64 12.07 -6.76
N VAL A 131 -11.50 11.38 -6.92
CA VAL A 131 -11.38 10.14 -7.71
C VAL A 131 -12.27 9.05 -7.10
N TYR A 132 -12.24 8.89 -5.78
CA TYR A 132 -13.03 7.83 -5.12
C TYR A 132 -14.53 8.09 -5.25
N LYS A 133 -14.97 9.36 -5.06
CA LYS A 133 -16.37 9.75 -5.23
C LYS A 133 -16.84 9.56 -6.67
N HIS A 134 -15.97 9.82 -7.65
CA HIS A 134 -16.25 9.58 -9.04
C HIS A 134 -16.48 8.09 -9.32
N LEU A 135 -15.65 7.21 -8.76
CA LEU A 135 -15.86 5.76 -8.86
C LEU A 135 -17.17 5.33 -8.19
N VAL A 136 -17.50 5.88 -7.02
CA VAL A 136 -18.78 5.66 -6.34
C VAL A 136 -19.99 6.04 -7.21
N SER A 137 -19.91 7.15 -7.95
CA SER A 137 -21.02 7.60 -8.79
C SER A 137 -21.26 6.73 -10.04
N LYS A 138 -20.32 5.85 -10.41
CA LYS A 138 -20.48 4.91 -11.53
C LYS A 138 -21.38 3.73 -11.21
N GLY A 139 -21.54 3.37 -9.93
CA GLY A 139 -22.23 2.15 -9.53
C GLY A 139 -21.39 0.89 -9.80
N GLY A 140 -21.99 -0.28 -9.56
CA GLY A 140 -21.35 -1.57 -9.86
C GLY A 140 -20.04 -1.80 -9.10
N VAL A 141 -19.10 -2.48 -9.75
CA VAL A 141 -17.78 -2.83 -9.19
C VAL A 141 -16.94 -1.57 -8.92
N GLU A 142 -17.02 -0.55 -9.78
CA GLU A 142 -16.34 0.72 -9.54
C GLU A 142 -16.80 1.38 -8.24
N GLN A 143 -18.09 1.29 -7.89
CA GLN A 143 -18.57 1.82 -6.62
C GLN A 143 -17.94 1.13 -5.41
N GLU A 144 -17.78 -0.20 -5.46
CA GLU A 144 -17.16 -0.96 -4.39
C GLU A 144 -15.69 -0.56 -4.19
N ILE A 145 -14.95 -0.40 -5.30
CA ILE A 145 -13.57 0.09 -5.29
C ILE A 145 -13.52 1.50 -4.66
N GLY A 146 -14.34 2.43 -5.14
CA GLY A 146 -14.38 3.80 -4.63
C GLY A 146 -14.72 3.84 -3.13
N GLN A 147 -15.69 3.05 -2.69
CA GLN A 147 -16.10 3.00 -1.29
C GLN A 147 -15.00 2.42 -0.39
N ASN A 148 -14.29 1.39 -0.85
CA ASN A 148 -13.16 0.82 -0.11
C ASN A 148 -12.03 1.85 0.08
N PHE A 149 -11.67 2.60 -0.96
CA PHE A 149 -10.67 3.66 -0.84
C PHE A 149 -11.12 4.81 0.08
N ILE A 150 -12.40 5.18 0.06
CA ILE A 150 -12.98 6.11 1.05
C ILE A 150 -12.81 5.56 2.47
N ASN A 151 -13.13 4.29 2.70
CA ASN A 151 -13.01 3.66 4.01
C ASN A 151 -11.55 3.65 4.51
N ILE A 152 -10.59 3.30 3.64
CA ILE A 152 -9.16 3.35 3.95
C ILE A 152 -8.76 4.79 4.31
N TYR A 153 -9.14 5.77 3.49
CA TYR A 153 -8.78 7.18 3.70
C TYR A 153 -9.32 7.71 5.03
N GLN A 154 -10.60 7.44 5.34
CA GLN A 154 -11.22 7.82 6.60
C GLN A 154 -10.53 7.16 7.80
N LEU A 155 -10.22 5.86 7.70
CA LEU A 155 -9.57 5.14 8.78
C LEU A 155 -8.13 5.63 8.99
N ARG A 156 -7.42 5.92 7.90
CA ARG A 156 -6.10 6.55 7.91
C ARG A 156 -6.11 7.90 8.63
N SER A 157 -7.15 8.71 8.44
CA SER A 157 -7.32 9.98 9.16
C SER A 157 -7.35 9.80 10.69
N THR A 158 -7.88 8.67 11.18
CA THR A 158 -7.88 8.38 12.63
C THR A 158 -6.49 8.21 13.24
N PHE A 159 -5.46 7.92 12.42
CA PHE A 159 -4.06 7.85 12.82
C PHE A 159 -3.39 9.24 12.90
N GLN A 160 -4.00 10.25 12.28
CA GLN A 160 -3.48 11.61 12.19
C GLN A 160 -4.07 12.51 13.27
N HIS A 161 -5.33 12.28 13.63
CA HIS A 161 -5.99 12.99 14.72
C HIS A 161 -5.53 12.47 16.09
N ILE A 162 -4.51 13.13 16.65
CA ILE A 162 -3.91 12.81 17.95
C ILE A 162 -4.67 13.40 19.14
N GLN A 163 -5.77 14.11 18.92
CA GLN A 163 -6.60 14.72 19.96
C GLN A 163 -8.02 14.15 19.92
N MET A 164 -8.69 14.10 21.07
CA MET A 164 -10.12 13.84 21.21
C MET A 164 -10.73 14.89 22.15
N GLU A 165 -12.01 15.19 21.96
CA GLU A 165 -12.76 16.15 22.77
C GLU A 165 -13.51 15.41 23.89
N GLU A 166 -13.39 15.90 25.13
CA GLU A 166 -14.16 15.43 26.27
C GLU A 166 -15.53 16.13 26.34
N LYS A 167 -16.40 15.66 27.24
CA LYS A 167 -17.79 16.15 27.36
C LYS A 167 -17.91 17.64 27.73
N ASP A 168 -16.82 18.25 28.20
CA ASP A 168 -16.70 19.65 28.59
C ASP A 168 -16.02 20.53 27.52
N GLY A 169 -15.72 19.98 26.34
CA GLY A 169 -15.04 20.69 25.25
C GLY A 169 -13.51 20.72 25.38
N ILE A 170 -12.92 20.11 26.41
CA ILE A 170 -11.47 20.03 26.57
C ILE A 170 -10.90 18.99 25.61
N ARG A 171 -9.82 19.35 24.90
CA ARG A 171 -9.11 18.42 24.00
C ARG A 171 -7.95 17.73 24.71
N ILE A 172 -7.96 16.40 24.73
CA ILE A 172 -6.90 15.57 25.30
C ILE A 172 -6.19 14.72 24.25
N PRO A 173 -4.91 14.33 24.47
CA PRO A 173 -4.22 13.40 23.59
C PRO A 173 -4.90 12.03 23.52
N LYS A 174 -5.24 11.60 22.30
CA LYS A 174 -5.82 10.29 22.00
C LYS A 174 -4.72 9.23 21.98
N ARG A 175 -4.87 8.19 22.82
CA ARG A 175 -4.04 6.98 22.76
C ARG A 175 -4.80 5.85 22.08
N ILE A 176 -4.21 5.28 21.03
CA ILE A 176 -4.73 4.09 20.35
C ILE A 176 -3.88 2.89 20.78
N SER A 177 -4.54 1.82 21.22
CA SER A 177 -3.87 0.57 21.62
C SER A 177 -3.35 -0.20 20.42
N ASN A 178 -2.30 -1.02 20.59
CA ASN A 178 -1.76 -1.87 19.53
C ASN A 178 -2.81 -2.86 18.98
N SER A 179 -3.68 -3.40 19.85
CA SER A 179 -4.80 -4.25 19.41
C SER A 179 -5.73 -3.51 18.43
N LYS A 180 -6.05 -2.24 18.72
CA LYS A 180 -6.89 -1.42 17.84
C LYS A 180 -6.18 -1.08 16.52
N PHE A 181 -4.87 -0.83 16.54
CA PHE A 181 -4.07 -0.69 15.33
C PHE A 181 -4.09 -1.97 14.47
N ASN A 182 -3.98 -3.15 15.08
CA ASN A 182 -4.03 -4.42 14.34
C ASN A 182 -5.41 -4.64 13.70
N LYS A 183 -6.51 -4.33 14.40
CA LYS A 183 -7.86 -4.35 13.80
C LYS A 183 -7.97 -3.40 12.60
N TYR A 184 -7.39 -2.21 12.71
CA TYR A 184 -7.40 -1.24 11.62
C TYR A 184 -6.54 -1.69 10.44
N ARG A 185 -5.39 -2.31 10.69
CA ARG A 185 -4.60 -2.99 9.65
C ARG A 185 -5.43 -4.02 8.92
N ASP A 186 -6.11 -4.93 9.63
CA ASP A 186 -6.85 -6.02 8.98
C ASP A 186 -7.92 -5.48 8.04
N LEU A 187 -8.64 -4.44 8.47
CA LEU A 187 -9.63 -3.75 7.62
C LEU A 187 -8.99 -3.08 6.40
N ILE A 188 -7.91 -2.33 6.60
CA ILE A 188 -7.21 -1.61 5.53
C ILE A 188 -6.66 -2.57 4.48
N ILE A 189 -5.95 -3.61 4.90
CA ILE A 189 -5.36 -4.61 4.00
C ILE A 189 -6.46 -5.32 3.22
N ASN A 190 -7.58 -5.68 3.88
CA ASN A 190 -8.70 -6.31 3.20
C ASN A 190 -9.36 -5.38 2.16
N TRP A 191 -9.56 -4.10 2.48
CA TRP A 191 -10.11 -3.14 1.51
C TRP A 191 -9.18 -2.91 0.32
N PHE A 192 -7.85 -2.84 0.55
CA PHE A 192 -6.90 -2.78 -0.56
C PHE A 192 -7.00 -4.05 -1.42
N ARG A 193 -6.96 -5.23 -0.80
CA ARG A 193 -7.04 -6.52 -1.49
C ARG A 193 -8.27 -6.62 -2.38
N LEU A 194 -9.47 -6.38 -1.83
CA LEU A 194 -10.72 -6.45 -2.59
C LEU A 194 -10.73 -5.48 -3.77
N SER A 195 -10.28 -4.25 -3.54
CA SER A 195 -10.28 -3.21 -4.57
C SER A 195 -9.28 -3.50 -5.69
N LEU A 196 -8.09 -4.00 -5.35
CA LEU A 196 -7.03 -4.28 -6.32
C LEU A 196 -7.37 -5.49 -7.18
N ILE A 197 -7.92 -6.56 -6.58
CA ILE A 197 -8.41 -7.71 -7.34
C ILE A 197 -9.46 -7.25 -8.35
N ALA A 198 -10.50 -6.55 -7.88
CA ALA A 198 -11.57 -6.06 -8.73
C ALA A 198 -11.06 -5.13 -9.86
N LEU A 199 -10.13 -4.22 -9.56
CA LEU A 199 -9.56 -3.32 -10.55
C LEU A 199 -8.75 -4.07 -11.62
N LEU A 200 -7.89 -5.00 -11.19
CA LEU A 200 -7.03 -5.76 -12.09
C LEU A 200 -7.86 -6.68 -13.00
N ASP A 201 -8.90 -7.32 -12.45
CA ASP A 201 -9.81 -8.17 -13.22
C ASP A 201 -10.51 -7.35 -14.34
N MET A 202 -11.05 -6.17 -14.01
CA MET A 202 -11.67 -5.28 -15.00
C MET A 202 -10.70 -4.85 -16.12
N VAL A 203 -9.45 -4.55 -15.76
CA VAL A 203 -8.40 -4.18 -16.73
C VAL A 203 -8.05 -5.36 -17.64
N GLU A 204 -7.91 -6.55 -17.07
CA GLU A 204 -7.60 -7.76 -17.83
C GLU A 204 -8.73 -8.17 -18.77
N GLU A 205 -9.99 -8.10 -18.32
CA GLU A 205 -11.16 -8.37 -19.16
C GLU A 205 -11.24 -7.42 -20.34
N LYS A 206 -11.00 -6.13 -20.11
CA LYS A 206 -10.92 -5.12 -21.19
C LYS A 206 -9.83 -5.48 -22.21
N ASN A 207 -8.62 -5.78 -21.74
CA ASN A 207 -7.50 -6.14 -22.63
C ASN A 207 -7.75 -7.43 -23.44
N LYS A 208 -8.49 -8.40 -22.88
CA LYS A 208 -8.90 -9.61 -23.59
C LYS A 208 -9.91 -9.30 -24.70
N ASN A 209 -10.83 -8.39 -24.45
CA ASN A 209 -11.85 -7.99 -25.44
C ASN A 209 -11.24 -7.16 -26.58
N GLU A 210 -10.27 -6.29 -26.30
CA GLU A 210 -9.58 -5.50 -27.33
C GLU A 210 -8.72 -6.35 -28.27
N LYS A 211 -8.16 -7.47 -27.79
CA LYS A 211 -7.38 -8.42 -28.63
C LYS A 211 -8.23 -9.32 -29.53
N ARG A 212 -9.55 -9.37 -29.30
CA ARG A 212 -10.49 -10.21 -30.06
C ARG A 212 -11.17 -9.48 -31.21
N ASN A 213 -11.08 -8.15 -31.23
CA ASN A 213 -11.61 -7.28 -32.28
C ASN A 213 -10.49 -6.83 -33.22
#